data_AF-A0A0B8PCX6-F1
#
_entry.id   AF-A0A0B8PCX6-F1
#
_cell.length_a   1.000
_cell.length_b   1.000
_cell.length_c   1.000
_cell.angle_alpha   90.00
_cell.angle_beta   90.00
_cell.angle_gamma   90.00
#
_symmetry.space_group_name_H-M   'P 1'
#
loop_
_entity.id
_entity.type
_entity.pdbx_description
1 polymer ?
#
loop_
_entity_poly.entity_id
_entity_poly.type
_entity_poly.pdbx_seq_one_letter_code
_entity_poly.pdbx_strand_id
1 'polypeptide(L)'
;MNPTQAQRALTQVLESVTLPKLTKKDQQVFEKRLEQTFPSLVSKLYQLYGEQYDFFFHLQKLVLTLANAFASRKRKLKNRDELRLKNPTWYRSEKMLGMAVYVDLFAGDLKGLKEKIPYLKSLGINYLHLMPLYKSPEGDSDGGYAVSDYRTVDPKLGTEKDLVALADALADEDISLVLDFVFNHTSDEHVWAEGAKAGDPEMEGYYYFFTDKQEVDDYNETCREIFPTVRRGSFTFLEEQQKWVWTTFNSFQWDLNYSNPAVFNAITDEMLFLANIGCEGLRLDALAFIWKQKWTV
;
A
#
# COMPACT_ATOMS: atom_id res chain seq x y z
N MET A 1 5.15 -7.66 23.64
CA MET A 1 6.51 -8.23 23.52
C MET A 1 7.53 -7.23 24.05
N ASN A 2 8.49 -7.65 24.89
CA ASN A 2 9.57 -6.76 25.36
C ASN A 2 10.77 -6.74 24.38
N PRO A 3 11.71 -5.77 24.48
CA PRO A 3 12.82 -5.65 23.52
C PRO A 3 13.69 -6.91 23.40
N THR A 4 13.96 -7.61 24.51
CA THR A 4 14.74 -8.86 24.52
C THR A 4 14.04 -9.98 23.77
N GLN A 5 12.71 -10.12 23.95
CA GLN A 5 11.90 -11.08 23.21
C GLN A 5 11.87 -10.74 21.72
N ALA A 6 11.75 -9.47 21.38
CA ALA A 6 11.73 -9.00 20.00
C ALA A 6 13.06 -9.29 19.27
N GLN A 7 14.19 -9.12 19.95
CA GLN A 7 15.50 -9.50 19.41
C GLN A 7 15.64 -11.01 19.21
N ARG A 8 15.15 -11.82 20.16
CA ARG A 8 15.15 -13.29 20.01
C ARG A 8 14.27 -13.74 18.85
N ALA A 9 13.11 -13.11 18.68
CA ALA A 9 12.23 -13.37 17.55
C ALA A 9 12.93 -13.09 16.22
N LEU A 10 13.70 -12.00 16.11
CA LEU A 10 14.49 -11.71 14.92
C LEU A 10 15.48 -12.83 14.59
N THR A 11 16.25 -13.27 15.59
CA THR A 11 17.21 -14.38 15.41
C THR A 11 16.51 -15.65 14.92
N GLN A 12 15.41 -16.03 15.57
CA GLN A 12 14.64 -17.23 15.18
C GLN A 12 14.06 -17.12 13.76
N VAL A 13 13.57 -15.94 13.38
CA VAL A 13 13.07 -15.72 12.02
C VAL A 13 14.22 -15.85 11.00
N LEU A 14 15.36 -15.21 11.24
CA LEU A 14 16.51 -15.28 10.33
C LEU A 14 17.08 -16.69 10.20
N GLU A 15 17.08 -17.48 11.28
CA GLU A 15 17.53 -18.88 11.25
C GLU A 15 16.55 -19.82 10.53
N SER A 16 15.28 -19.44 10.43
CA SER A 16 14.22 -20.27 9.87
C SER A 16 13.85 -19.95 8.41
N VAL A 17 14.45 -18.92 7.81
CA VAL A 17 14.21 -18.54 6.42
C VAL A 17 15.50 -18.50 5.61
N THR A 18 15.40 -18.78 4.31
CA THR A 18 16.53 -18.57 3.38
C THR A 18 16.34 -17.23 2.67
N LEU A 19 17.17 -16.24 3.02
CA LEU A 19 17.15 -14.93 2.39
C LEU A 19 17.61 -14.99 0.92
N PRO A 20 17.12 -14.10 0.04
CA PRO A 20 17.61 -13.98 -1.33
C PRO A 20 19.10 -13.64 -1.36
N LYS A 21 19.76 -13.95 -2.47
CA LYS A 21 21.18 -13.62 -2.67
C LYS A 21 21.37 -12.09 -2.70
N LEU A 22 22.13 -11.59 -1.73
CA LEU A 22 22.56 -10.20 -1.65
C LEU A 22 24.09 -10.12 -1.82
N THR A 23 24.58 -8.97 -2.29
CA THR A 23 26.02 -8.68 -2.18
C THR A 23 26.40 -8.56 -0.70
N LYS A 24 27.66 -8.84 -0.33
CA LYS A 24 28.11 -8.72 1.08
C LYS A 24 27.78 -7.35 1.69
N LYS A 25 27.96 -6.28 0.92
CA LYS A 25 27.61 -4.91 1.35
C LYS A 25 26.12 -4.76 1.59
N ASP A 26 25.30 -5.20 0.64
CA ASP A 26 23.85 -5.07 0.74
C ASP A 26 23.28 -5.95 1.87
N GLN A 27 23.83 -7.15 2.09
CA GLN A 27 23.46 -8.01 3.21
C GLN A 27 23.71 -7.33 4.56
N GLN A 28 24.91 -6.77 4.78
CA GLN A 28 25.23 -6.04 6.01
C GLN A 28 24.31 -4.84 6.23
N VAL A 29 23.95 -4.12 5.16
CA VAL A 29 23.01 -2.98 5.25
C VAL A 29 21.62 -3.46 5.62
N PHE A 30 21.13 -4.52 4.99
CA PHE A 30 19.81 -5.09 5.25
C PHE A 30 19.69 -5.58 6.69
N GLU A 31 20.62 -6.44 7.12
CA GLU A 31 20.64 -7.02 8.47
C GLU A 31 20.73 -5.92 9.53
N LYS A 32 21.61 -4.93 9.35
CA LYS A 32 21.72 -3.80 10.28
C LYS A 32 20.43 -2.99 10.38
N ARG A 33 19.77 -2.70 9.26
CA ARG A 33 18.48 -1.98 9.27
C ARG A 33 17.40 -2.82 9.95
N LEU A 34 17.39 -4.13 9.71
CA LEU A 34 16.44 -5.05 10.31
C LEU A 34 16.65 -5.12 11.83
N GLU A 35 17.87 -5.31 12.31
CA GLU A 35 18.21 -5.27 13.75
C GLU A 35 17.75 -3.98 14.43
N GLN A 36 17.87 -2.83 13.76
CA GLN A 36 17.48 -1.54 14.30
C GLN A 36 15.96 -1.32 14.34
N THR A 37 15.21 -1.84 13.37
CA THR A 37 13.79 -1.50 13.15
C THR A 37 12.84 -2.61 13.52
N PHE A 38 13.25 -3.87 13.36
CA PHE A 38 12.43 -5.06 13.61
C PHE A 38 11.89 -5.11 15.03
N PRO A 39 12.64 -4.77 16.11
CA PRO A 39 12.09 -4.86 17.46
C PRO A 39 10.85 -3.98 17.68
N SER A 40 10.82 -2.78 17.10
CA SER A 40 9.67 -1.88 17.14
C SER A 40 8.52 -2.42 16.30
N LEU A 41 8.83 -2.89 15.08
CA LEU A 41 7.85 -3.46 14.16
C LEU A 41 7.14 -4.69 14.76
N VAL A 42 7.90 -5.69 15.20
CA VAL A 42 7.33 -6.93 15.76
C VAL A 42 6.56 -6.67 17.05
N SER A 43 6.97 -5.69 17.85
CA SER A 43 6.23 -5.33 19.06
C SER A 43 4.84 -4.78 18.74
N LYS A 44 4.71 -3.98 17.67
CA LYS A 44 3.42 -3.48 17.18
C LYS A 44 2.59 -4.58 16.55
N LEU A 45 3.18 -5.41 15.70
CA LEU A 45 2.48 -6.55 15.08
C LEU A 45 2.01 -7.56 16.12
N TYR A 46 2.80 -7.81 17.17
CA TYR A 46 2.41 -8.69 18.26
C TYR A 46 1.22 -8.14 19.07
N GLN A 47 1.07 -6.82 19.18
CA GLN A 47 -0.12 -6.22 19.82
C GLN A 47 -1.39 -6.49 19.01
N LEU A 48 -1.28 -6.58 17.68
CA LEU A 48 -2.42 -6.79 16.78
C LEU A 48 -2.73 -8.27 16.57
N TYR A 49 -1.69 -9.10 16.42
CA TYR A 49 -1.81 -10.46 15.90
C TYR A 49 -1.17 -11.51 16.80
N GLY A 50 -0.59 -11.15 17.95
CA GLY A 50 0.23 -12.05 18.77
C GLY A 50 -0.52 -13.26 19.34
N GLU A 51 -1.85 -13.24 19.34
CA GLU A 51 -2.71 -14.35 19.77
C GLU A 51 -3.08 -15.31 18.62
N GLN A 52 -2.76 -14.95 17.37
CA GLN A 52 -3.01 -15.83 16.22
C GLN A 52 -1.99 -16.99 16.18
N TYR A 53 -2.50 -18.20 15.96
CA TYR A 53 -1.69 -19.43 16.00
C TYR A 53 -0.56 -19.45 14.96
N ASP A 54 -0.71 -18.71 13.86
CA ASP A 54 0.20 -18.62 12.73
C ASP A 54 0.96 -17.27 12.69
N PHE A 55 0.92 -16.48 13.76
CA PHE A 55 1.60 -15.17 13.81
C PHE A 55 3.08 -15.24 13.38
N PHE A 56 3.82 -16.24 13.85
CA PHE A 56 5.23 -16.41 13.52
C PHE A 56 5.46 -16.75 12.03
N PHE A 57 4.53 -17.49 11.42
CA PHE A 57 4.58 -17.80 9.99
C PHE A 57 4.45 -16.52 9.14
N HIS A 58 3.52 -15.64 9.49
CA HIS A 58 3.37 -14.35 8.81
C HIS A 58 4.57 -13.44 9.02
N LEU A 59 5.21 -13.49 10.19
CA LEU A 59 6.44 -12.74 10.45
C LEU A 59 7.61 -13.23 9.58
N GLN A 60 7.75 -14.54 9.37
CA GLN A 60 8.75 -15.10 8.45
C GLN A 60 8.50 -14.64 7.00
N LYS A 61 7.23 -14.70 6.56
CA LYS A 61 6.83 -14.21 5.22
C LYS A 61 7.15 -12.74 5.04
N LEU A 62 6.85 -11.91 6.04
CA LEU A 62 7.17 -10.48 6.01
C LEU A 62 8.67 -10.22 5.84
N VAL A 63 9.52 -10.92 6.59
CA VAL A 63 10.99 -10.76 6.47
C VAL A 63 11.48 -11.18 5.07
N LEU A 64 10.91 -12.24 4.50
CA LEU A 64 11.21 -12.65 3.12
C LEU A 64 10.76 -11.58 2.10
N THR A 65 9.57 -11.02 2.25
CA THR A 65 9.07 -9.92 1.41
C THR A 65 10.00 -8.71 1.48
N LEU A 66 10.40 -8.29 2.69
CA LEU A 66 11.35 -7.18 2.89
C LEU A 66 12.71 -7.46 2.23
N ALA A 67 13.23 -8.68 2.37
CA ALA A 67 14.51 -9.06 1.79
C ALA A 67 14.47 -9.12 0.25
N ASN A 68 13.39 -9.66 -0.33
CA ASN A 68 13.19 -9.72 -1.78
C ASN A 68 13.05 -8.32 -2.39
N ALA A 69 12.28 -7.44 -1.74
CA ALA A 69 12.17 -6.04 -2.15
C ALA A 69 13.52 -5.32 -2.07
N PHE A 70 14.28 -5.53 -0.99
CA PHE A 70 15.61 -4.91 -0.86
C PHE A 70 16.62 -5.46 -1.88
N ALA A 71 16.55 -6.75 -2.21
CA ALA A 71 17.38 -7.38 -3.23
C ALA A 71 17.11 -6.79 -4.61
N SER A 72 15.83 -6.61 -4.98
CA SER A 72 15.41 -6.05 -6.26
C SER A 72 15.57 -4.53 -6.38
N ARG A 73 15.74 -3.82 -5.25
CA ARG A 73 15.92 -2.36 -5.23
C ARG A 73 17.16 -1.91 -6.02
N LYS A 74 16.94 -1.07 -7.03
CA LYS A 74 17.98 -0.52 -7.93
C LYS A 74 19.07 0.22 -7.12
N ARG A 75 20.34 0.14 -7.57
CA ARG A 75 21.47 0.79 -6.89
C ARG A 75 21.27 2.31 -6.69
N LYS A 76 20.71 3.01 -7.69
CA LYS A 76 20.43 4.44 -7.58
C LYS A 76 19.42 4.78 -6.47
N LEU A 77 18.41 3.92 -6.27
CA LEU A 77 17.44 4.08 -5.19
C LEU A 77 18.08 3.78 -3.82
N LYS A 78 18.95 2.76 -3.74
CA LYS A 78 19.75 2.51 -2.53
C LYS A 78 20.64 3.71 -2.17
N ASN A 79 21.24 4.37 -3.16
CA ASN A 79 22.03 5.59 -2.93
C ASN A 79 21.14 6.75 -2.44
N ARG A 80 19.91 6.88 -2.98
CA ARG A 80 18.92 7.85 -2.50
C ARG A 80 18.50 7.54 -1.06
N ASP A 81 18.32 6.28 -0.67
CA ASP A 81 18.06 5.90 0.71
C ASP A 81 19.18 6.38 1.65
N GLU A 82 20.45 6.17 1.26
CA GLU A 82 21.60 6.65 2.03
C GLU A 82 21.62 8.18 2.17
N LEU A 83 21.23 8.92 1.14
CA LEU A 83 21.12 10.38 1.18
C LEU A 83 20.02 10.82 2.17
N ARG A 84 18.83 10.21 2.08
CA ARG A 84 17.70 10.55 2.96
C ARG A 84 17.96 10.16 4.41
N LEU A 85 18.67 9.06 4.67
CA LEU A 85 19.09 8.68 6.02
C LEU A 85 20.09 9.66 6.64
N LYS A 86 20.94 10.31 5.83
CA LYS A 86 21.86 11.36 6.30
C LYS A 86 21.15 12.68 6.60
N ASN A 87 19.99 12.93 5.98
CA ASN A 87 19.17 14.12 6.21
C ASN A 87 17.70 13.73 6.43
N PRO A 88 17.33 13.20 7.61
CA PRO A 88 16.00 12.65 7.85
C PRO A 88 14.87 13.69 7.84
N THR A 89 15.18 14.98 7.92
CA THR A 89 14.21 16.09 7.91
C THR A 89 14.18 16.83 6.58
N TRP A 90 14.71 16.25 5.50
CA TRP A 90 14.77 16.88 4.16
C TRP A 90 13.41 17.43 3.70
N TYR A 91 12.32 16.72 3.98
CA TYR A 91 10.95 17.09 3.60
C TYR A 91 10.41 18.31 4.37
N ARG A 92 11.11 18.78 5.42
CA ARG A 92 10.74 19.95 6.22
C ARG A 92 11.41 21.24 5.74
N SER A 93 12.26 21.18 4.72
CA SER A 93 12.90 22.38 4.19
C SER A 93 11.84 23.33 3.62
N GLU A 94 12.04 24.62 3.88
CA GLU A 94 11.32 25.74 3.27
C GLU A 94 11.42 25.78 1.74
N LYS A 95 12.38 25.04 1.16
CA LYS A 95 12.55 24.90 -0.28
C LYS A 95 11.61 23.85 -0.89
N MET A 96 10.91 23.06 -0.08
CA MET A 96 9.97 22.06 -0.58
C MET A 96 8.73 22.76 -1.13
N LEU A 97 8.42 22.52 -2.40
CA LEU A 97 7.22 23.01 -3.06
C LEU A 97 6.54 21.86 -3.78
N GLY A 98 5.35 21.51 -3.30
CA GLY A 98 4.55 20.40 -3.79
C GLY A 98 3.49 20.81 -4.81
N MET A 99 3.24 19.93 -5.77
CA MET A 99 2.10 20.00 -6.67
C MET A 99 1.44 18.63 -6.76
N ALA A 100 0.10 18.59 -6.78
CA ALA A 100 -0.67 17.37 -7.03
C ALA A 100 -1.38 17.49 -8.37
N VAL A 101 -1.35 16.43 -9.19
CA VAL A 101 -1.95 16.42 -10.53
C VAL A 101 -2.62 15.09 -10.85
N TYR A 102 -3.73 15.16 -11.60
CA TYR A 102 -4.20 14.07 -12.43
C TYR A 102 -3.37 14.06 -13.72
N VAL A 103 -2.77 12.91 -14.07
CA VAL A 103 -1.83 12.79 -15.19
C VAL A 103 -2.52 13.11 -16.52
N ASP A 104 -3.70 12.55 -16.74
CA ASP A 104 -4.55 12.76 -17.91
C ASP A 104 -4.97 14.23 -18.06
N LEU A 105 -5.47 14.84 -16.98
CA LEU A 105 -5.97 16.21 -17.04
C LEU A 105 -4.85 17.24 -17.24
N PHE A 106 -3.67 16.99 -16.66
CA PHE A 106 -2.56 17.93 -16.72
C PHE A 106 -1.70 17.75 -17.97
N ALA A 107 -1.51 16.51 -18.42
CA ALA A 107 -0.53 16.20 -19.45
C ALA A 107 -0.93 15.07 -20.42
N GLY A 108 -2.16 14.58 -20.35
CA GLY A 108 -2.70 13.52 -21.23
C GLY A 108 -2.27 12.12 -20.81
N ASP A 109 -0.97 11.88 -20.67
CA ASP A 109 -0.42 10.58 -20.28
C ASP A 109 0.94 10.73 -19.56
N LEU A 110 1.54 9.61 -19.14
CA LEU A 110 2.82 9.61 -18.42
C LEU A 110 3.99 10.15 -19.25
N LYS A 111 3.97 9.99 -20.58
CA LYS A 111 5.01 10.54 -21.48
C LYS A 111 4.86 12.04 -21.61
N GLY A 112 3.62 12.52 -21.81
CA GLY A 112 3.30 13.93 -21.79
C GLY A 112 3.68 14.58 -20.46
N LEU A 113 3.43 13.92 -19.33
CA LEU A 113 3.85 14.43 -18.02
C LEU A 113 5.37 14.53 -17.91
N LYS A 114 6.11 13.54 -18.43
CA LYS A 114 7.57 13.60 -18.51
C LYS A 114 8.05 14.81 -19.33
N GLU A 115 7.35 15.17 -20.40
CA GLU A 115 7.65 16.38 -21.19
C GLU A 115 7.35 17.68 -20.43
N LYS A 116 6.53 17.66 -19.37
CA LYS A 116 6.26 18.82 -18.50
C LYS A 116 7.32 19.04 -17.43
N ILE A 117 8.30 18.16 -17.25
CA ILE A 117 9.34 18.32 -16.21
C ILE A 117 10.06 19.68 -16.27
N PRO A 118 10.48 20.21 -17.45
CA PRO A 118 11.07 21.55 -17.52
C PRO A 118 10.15 22.66 -17.01
N TYR A 119 8.84 22.55 -17.25
CA TYR A 119 7.84 23.48 -16.73
C TYR A 119 7.72 23.37 -15.21
N LEU A 120 7.60 22.15 -14.67
CA LEU A 120 7.55 21.90 -13.22
C LEU A 120 8.78 22.49 -12.50
N LYS A 121 9.98 22.30 -13.08
CA LYS A 121 11.21 22.90 -12.57
C LYS A 121 11.17 24.43 -12.60
N SER A 122 10.66 25.03 -13.67
CA SER A 122 10.56 26.50 -13.78
C SER A 122 9.67 27.12 -12.71
N LEU A 123 8.68 26.37 -12.21
CA LEU A 123 7.83 26.74 -11.09
C LEU A 123 8.48 26.49 -9.72
N GLY A 124 9.62 25.78 -9.67
CA GLY A 124 10.28 25.36 -8.44
C GLY A 124 9.68 24.11 -7.79
N ILE A 125 8.83 23.35 -8.50
CA ILE A 125 8.27 22.10 -7.98
C ILE A 125 9.38 21.06 -7.79
N ASN A 126 9.47 20.50 -6.60
CA ASN A 126 10.40 19.42 -6.24
C ASN A 126 9.73 18.28 -5.45
N TYR A 127 8.40 18.31 -5.40
CA TYR A 127 7.54 17.26 -4.90
C TYR A 127 6.32 17.17 -5.81
N LEU A 128 6.12 16.04 -6.46
CA LEU A 128 5.02 15.84 -7.41
C LEU A 128 4.20 14.63 -6.97
N HIS A 129 2.97 14.90 -6.52
CA HIS A 129 1.98 13.88 -6.20
C HIS A 129 1.12 13.59 -7.42
N LEU A 130 1.14 12.33 -7.86
CA LEU A 130 0.23 11.84 -8.88
C LEU A 130 -0.98 11.21 -8.22
N MET A 131 -2.16 11.67 -8.62
CA MET A 131 -3.44 11.02 -8.31
C MET A 131 -3.44 9.57 -8.84
N PRO A 132 -4.37 8.68 -8.41
CA PRO A 132 -4.31 7.26 -8.75
C PRO A 132 -4.15 7.00 -10.25
N LEU A 133 -3.19 6.13 -10.58
CA LEU A 133 -2.75 5.86 -11.96
C LEU A 133 -2.72 4.37 -12.31
N TYR A 134 -3.21 3.54 -11.39
CA TYR A 134 -3.23 2.09 -11.53
C TYR A 134 -4.49 1.63 -12.26
N LYS A 135 -4.50 0.38 -12.71
CA LYS A 135 -5.69 -0.24 -13.28
C LYS A 135 -6.85 -0.18 -12.28
N SER A 136 -7.99 0.28 -12.76
CA SER A 136 -9.25 0.42 -12.02
C SER A 136 -10.43 0.01 -12.92
N PRO A 137 -11.65 -0.20 -12.37
CA PRO A 137 -12.82 -0.54 -13.18
C PRO A 137 -13.09 0.47 -14.29
N GLU A 138 -13.67 -0.01 -15.39
CA GLU A 138 -14.15 0.88 -16.45
C GLU A 138 -15.42 1.62 -15.99
N GLY A 139 -15.52 2.91 -16.30
CA GLY A 139 -16.66 3.74 -15.91
C GLY A 139 -16.39 4.49 -14.61
N ASP A 140 -17.18 4.22 -13.56
CA ASP A 140 -17.01 4.85 -12.25
C ASP A 140 -16.02 4.05 -11.41
N SER A 141 -14.86 4.65 -11.14
CA SER A 141 -13.80 4.09 -10.30
C SER A 141 -13.44 5.00 -9.12
N ASP A 142 -14.33 5.94 -8.78
CA ASP A 142 -14.06 7.00 -7.79
C ASP A 142 -12.79 7.79 -8.15
N GLY A 143 -12.62 8.11 -9.43
CA GLY A 143 -11.42 8.81 -9.92
C GLY A 143 -10.12 7.99 -9.78
N GLY A 144 -10.22 6.67 -9.88
CA GLY A 144 -9.09 5.73 -9.80
C GLY A 144 -8.80 5.20 -8.39
N TYR A 145 -9.58 5.59 -7.37
CA TYR A 145 -9.41 5.07 -6.01
C TYR A 145 -9.93 3.64 -5.82
N ALA A 146 -10.77 3.13 -6.73
CA ALA A 146 -11.09 1.70 -6.80
C ALA A 146 -9.99 0.93 -7.55
N VAL A 147 -8.92 0.52 -6.87
CA VAL A 147 -7.76 -0.15 -7.52
C VAL A 147 -8.04 -1.62 -7.80
N SER A 148 -7.91 -2.04 -9.07
CA SER A 148 -8.03 -3.45 -9.51
C SER A 148 -6.69 -4.17 -9.61
N ASP A 149 -5.59 -3.44 -9.81
CA ASP A 149 -4.23 -3.99 -9.78
C ASP A 149 -3.20 -2.88 -9.53
N TYR A 150 -2.52 -2.92 -8.38
CA TYR A 150 -1.48 -1.95 -7.98
C TYR A 150 -0.23 -1.97 -8.90
N ARG A 151 -0.03 -3.06 -9.64
CA ARG A 151 1.19 -3.29 -10.44
C ARG A 151 1.02 -2.97 -11.91
N THR A 152 -0.21 -2.73 -12.34
CA THR A 152 -0.53 -2.37 -13.72
C THR A 152 -0.94 -0.90 -13.78
N VAL A 153 -0.31 -0.13 -14.66
CA VAL A 153 -0.70 1.27 -14.94
C VAL A 153 -2.00 1.26 -15.74
N ASP A 154 -2.91 2.23 -15.51
CA ASP A 154 -4.09 2.40 -16.35
C ASP A 154 -3.64 2.55 -17.83
N PRO A 155 -4.08 1.66 -18.74
CA PRO A 155 -3.67 1.70 -20.14
C PRO A 155 -3.90 3.04 -20.84
N LYS A 156 -4.83 3.88 -20.35
CA LYS A 156 -5.07 5.24 -20.87
C LYS A 156 -3.92 6.19 -20.54
N LEU A 157 -3.18 5.94 -19.47
CA LEU A 157 -2.05 6.75 -19.00
C LEU A 157 -0.69 6.24 -19.50
N GLY A 158 -0.62 4.98 -19.96
CA GLY A 158 0.58 4.38 -20.53
C GLY A 158 0.88 3.01 -19.94
N THR A 159 2.16 2.72 -19.73
CA THR A 159 2.65 1.43 -19.23
C THR A 159 3.50 1.57 -17.97
N GLU A 160 3.79 0.46 -17.30
CA GLU A 160 4.69 0.42 -16.13
C GLU A 160 6.09 0.92 -16.51
N LYS A 161 6.51 0.69 -17.75
CA LYS A 161 7.78 1.20 -18.28
C LYS A 161 7.78 2.72 -18.37
N ASP A 162 6.65 3.32 -18.76
CA ASP A 162 6.50 4.77 -18.83
C ASP A 162 6.52 5.38 -17.42
N LEU A 163 5.87 4.74 -16.45
CA LEU A 163 5.93 5.16 -15.04
C LEU A 163 7.35 5.08 -14.48
N VAL A 164 8.08 3.99 -14.74
CA VAL A 164 9.50 3.89 -14.34
C VAL A 164 10.34 4.97 -15.03
N ALA A 165 10.10 5.24 -16.32
CA ALA A 165 10.84 6.25 -17.07
C ALA A 165 10.53 7.68 -16.58
N LEU A 166 9.31 7.93 -16.11
CA LEU A 166 8.91 9.17 -15.46
C LEU A 166 9.57 9.31 -14.09
N ALA A 167 9.47 8.29 -13.23
CA ALA A 167 10.08 8.28 -11.90
C ALA A 167 11.59 8.54 -11.97
N ASP A 168 12.26 7.90 -12.93
CA ASP A 168 13.68 8.09 -13.20
C ASP A 168 13.99 9.53 -13.63
N ALA A 169 13.21 10.11 -14.55
CA ALA A 169 13.41 11.47 -15.03
C ALA A 169 13.11 12.54 -13.97
N LEU A 170 12.10 12.34 -13.13
CA LEU A 170 11.82 13.21 -11.98
C LEU A 170 12.97 13.18 -10.98
N ALA A 171 13.49 12.00 -10.67
CA ALA A 171 14.60 11.84 -9.74
C ALA A 171 15.90 12.48 -10.24
N ASP A 172 16.17 12.43 -11.55
CA ASP A 172 17.34 13.10 -12.17
C ASP A 172 17.27 14.63 -12.05
N GLU A 173 16.07 15.17 -11.85
CA GLU A 173 15.79 16.59 -11.68
C GLU A 173 15.48 16.99 -10.22
N ASP A 174 15.77 16.11 -9.27
CA ASP A 174 15.50 16.25 -7.83
C ASP A 174 14.03 16.57 -7.49
N ILE A 175 13.10 16.07 -8.32
CA ILE A 175 11.66 16.09 -8.04
C ILE A 175 11.27 14.76 -7.40
N SER A 176 10.74 14.84 -6.17
CA SER A 176 10.30 13.68 -5.41
C SER A 176 8.94 13.21 -5.94
N LEU A 177 8.90 12.02 -6.56
CA LEU A 177 7.65 11.39 -6.97
C LEU A 177 6.87 10.88 -5.75
N VAL A 178 5.61 11.27 -5.63
CA VAL A 178 4.67 10.76 -4.63
C VAL A 178 3.48 10.12 -5.32
N LEU A 179 3.11 8.93 -4.85
CA LEU A 179 2.00 8.16 -5.39
C LEU A 179 0.91 8.00 -4.33
N ASP A 180 -0.34 7.93 -4.78
CA ASP A 180 -1.40 7.39 -3.94
C ASP A 180 -1.14 5.92 -3.61
N PHE A 181 -1.36 5.59 -2.35
CA PHE A 181 -1.38 4.22 -1.84
C PHE A 181 -2.73 3.96 -1.19
N VAL A 182 -3.66 3.49 -2.03
CA VAL A 182 -4.95 3.01 -1.58
C VAL A 182 -4.72 1.67 -0.91
N PHE A 183 -4.85 1.63 0.41
CA PHE A 183 -4.51 0.44 1.18
C PHE A 183 -5.65 -0.02 2.08
N ASN A 184 -6.66 0.82 2.31
CA ASN A 184 -7.84 0.41 3.04
C ASN A 184 -8.73 -0.55 2.26
N HIS A 185 -8.81 -0.41 0.94
CA HIS A 185 -9.76 -1.14 0.10
C HIS A 185 -9.18 -1.42 -1.28
N THR A 186 -9.79 -2.35 -2.01
CA THR A 186 -9.54 -2.57 -3.45
C THR A 186 -10.84 -2.39 -4.23
N SER A 187 -10.78 -2.34 -5.56
CA SER A 187 -11.99 -2.55 -6.36
C SER A 187 -12.53 -3.97 -6.13
N ASP A 188 -13.80 -4.20 -6.38
CA ASP A 188 -14.40 -5.52 -6.41
C ASP A 188 -13.96 -6.36 -7.62
N GLU A 189 -13.34 -5.75 -8.63
CA GLU A 189 -12.65 -6.43 -9.76
C GLU A 189 -11.17 -6.75 -9.47
N HIS A 190 -10.67 -6.49 -8.26
CA HIS A 190 -9.29 -6.81 -7.89
C HIS A 190 -9.10 -8.33 -7.85
N VAL A 191 -7.91 -8.84 -8.21
CA VAL A 191 -7.64 -10.30 -8.21
C VAL A 191 -7.97 -10.99 -6.88
N TRP A 192 -7.77 -10.29 -5.76
CA TRP A 192 -8.18 -10.77 -4.43
C TRP A 192 -9.70 -10.80 -4.27
N ALA A 193 -10.43 -9.77 -4.70
CA ALA A 193 -11.89 -9.75 -4.64
C ALA A 193 -12.52 -10.81 -5.56
N GLU A 194 -11.98 -10.98 -6.77
CA GLU A 194 -12.40 -12.03 -7.70
C GLU A 194 -12.11 -13.44 -7.15
N GLY A 195 -10.95 -13.64 -6.51
CA GLY A 195 -10.66 -14.88 -5.78
C GLY A 195 -11.65 -15.15 -4.65
N ALA A 196 -12.02 -14.11 -3.88
CA ALA A 196 -13.02 -14.20 -2.83
C ALA A 196 -14.41 -14.55 -3.39
N LYS A 197 -14.84 -13.90 -4.49
CA LYS A 197 -16.10 -14.20 -5.19
C LYS A 197 -16.13 -15.64 -5.71
N ALA A 198 -14.99 -16.18 -6.12
CA ALA A 198 -14.81 -17.56 -6.56
C ALA A 198 -14.74 -18.59 -5.40
N GLY A 199 -14.76 -18.14 -4.14
CA GLY A 199 -14.75 -19.00 -2.95
C GLY A 199 -13.36 -19.49 -2.54
N ASP A 200 -12.28 -18.82 -2.95
CA ASP A 200 -10.93 -19.08 -2.42
C ASP A 200 -10.88 -18.66 -0.93
N PRO A 201 -10.65 -19.59 0.02
CA PRO A 201 -10.65 -19.27 1.44
C PRO A 201 -9.58 -18.25 1.87
N GLU A 202 -8.42 -18.22 1.20
CA GLU A 202 -7.37 -17.25 1.51
C GLU A 202 -7.83 -15.84 1.11
N MET A 203 -8.40 -15.73 -0.08
CA MET A 203 -8.87 -14.45 -0.63
C MET A 203 -10.15 -13.96 0.03
N GLU A 204 -11.07 -14.85 0.42
CA GLU A 204 -12.21 -14.48 1.27
C GLU A 204 -11.72 -13.84 2.59
N GLY A 205 -10.65 -14.38 3.17
CA GLY A 205 -10.02 -13.84 4.37
C GLY A 205 -9.37 -12.47 4.20
N TYR A 206 -9.25 -11.94 2.97
CA TYR A 206 -8.73 -10.60 2.71
C TYR A 206 -9.78 -9.51 2.87
N TYR A 207 -11.06 -9.87 3.01
CA TYR A 207 -12.17 -8.92 3.16
C TYR A 207 -13.02 -9.28 4.39
N TYR A 208 -13.96 -8.41 4.72
CA TYR A 208 -14.95 -8.65 5.77
C TYR A 208 -16.27 -9.10 5.15
N PHE A 209 -16.60 -10.37 5.32
CA PHE A 209 -17.88 -10.95 4.91
C PHE A 209 -18.77 -11.29 6.09
N PHE A 210 -20.07 -11.07 5.93
CA PHE A 210 -21.10 -11.36 6.93
C PHE A 210 -22.28 -12.07 6.30
N THR A 211 -22.80 -13.11 6.96
CA THR A 211 -24.03 -13.79 6.52
C THR A 211 -25.25 -13.36 7.33
N ASP A 212 -25.04 -12.82 8.54
CA ASP A 212 -26.10 -12.33 9.40
C ASP A 212 -26.37 -10.84 9.14
N LYS A 213 -27.61 -10.51 8.82
CA LYS A 213 -28.04 -9.13 8.62
C LYS A 213 -28.01 -8.31 9.91
N GLN A 214 -28.29 -8.94 11.06
CA GLN A 214 -28.27 -8.26 12.34
C GLN A 214 -26.86 -7.77 12.68
N GLU A 215 -25.83 -8.58 12.41
CA GLU A 215 -24.44 -8.17 12.61
C GLU A 215 -24.05 -6.96 11.74
N VAL A 216 -24.53 -6.91 10.50
CA VAL A 216 -24.37 -5.75 9.61
C VAL A 216 -25.07 -4.52 10.16
N ASP A 217 -26.27 -4.67 10.73
CA ASP A 217 -27.02 -3.57 11.33
C ASP A 217 -26.33 -3.03 12.59
N ASP A 218 -25.84 -3.91 13.47
CA ASP A 218 -25.10 -3.53 14.67
C ASP A 218 -23.87 -2.66 14.33
N TYR A 219 -23.14 -2.98 13.27
CA TYR A 219 -22.03 -2.14 12.80
C TYR A 219 -22.51 -0.79 12.24
N ASN A 220 -23.61 -0.76 11.49
CA ASN A 220 -24.16 0.47 10.92
C ASN A 220 -24.69 1.44 12.00
N GLU A 221 -24.97 0.99 13.23
CA GLU A 221 -25.39 1.88 14.32
C GLU A 221 -24.32 2.91 14.70
N THR A 222 -23.03 2.54 14.61
CA THR A 222 -21.91 3.41 14.99
C THR A 222 -21.05 3.87 13.81
N CYS A 223 -21.10 3.16 12.68
CA CYS A 223 -20.32 3.51 11.49
C CYS A 223 -20.80 4.83 10.87
N ARG A 224 -19.87 5.77 10.67
CA ARG A 224 -20.16 7.02 9.95
C ARG A 224 -20.41 6.75 8.47
N GLU A 225 -21.52 7.24 7.94
CA GLU A 225 -21.75 7.28 6.49
C GLU A 225 -20.84 8.34 5.82
N ILE A 226 -19.97 7.90 4.91
CA ILE A 226 -19.04 8.78 4.19
C ILE A 226 -19.71 9.43 2.97
N PHE A 227 -20.53 8.68 2.24
CA PHE A 227 -21.25 9.15 1.06
C PHE A 227 -22.78 8.98 1.19
N PRO A 228 -23.43 9.63 2.18
CA PRO A 228 -24.84 9.40 2.50
C PRO A 228 -25.82 9.80 1.37
N THR A 229 -25.37 10.66 0.45
CA THR A 229 -26.13 11.07 -0.74
C THR A 229 -26.05 10.07 -1.88
N VAL A 230 -25.03 9.19 -1.86
CA VAL A 230 -24.80 8.15 -2.88
C VAL A 230 -25.36 6.82 -2.38
N ARG A 231 -25.11 6.47 -1.12
CA ARG A 231 -25.60 5.22 -0.49
C ARG A 231 -25.73 5.34 1.01
N ARG A 232 -26.50 4.41 1.59
CA ARG A 232 -26.65 4.24 3.04
C ARG A 232 -25.77 3.09 3.54
N GLY A 233 -25.27 3.23 4.77
CA GLY A 233 -24.44 2.24 5.46
C GLY A 233 -23.07 1.99 4.80
N SER A 234 -22.33 1.04 5.39
CA SER A 234 -20.98 0.64 4.96
C SER A 234 -20.91 -0.80 4.43
N PHE A 235 -22.02 -1.37 3.96
CA PHE A 235 -22.09 -2.77 3.52
C PHE A 235 -22.85 -2.92 2.21
N THR A 236 -22.42 -3.87 1.39
CA THR A 236 -23.05 -4.23 0.10
C THR A 236 -23.44 -5.70 0.15
N PHE A 237 -24.68 -6.06 -0.20
CA PHE A 237 -25.09 -7.45 -0.30
C PHE A 237 -24.72 -8.01 -1.67
N LEU A 238 -24.07 -9.17 -1.68
CA LEU A 238 -23.69 -9.90 -2.88
C LEU A 238 -24.68 -11.04 -3.10
N GLU A 239 -25.56 -10.90 -4.09
CA GLU A 239 -26.63 -11.85 -4.34
C GLU A 239 -26.11 -13.26 -4.70
N GLU A 240 -25.01 -13.36 -5.44
CA GLU A 240 -24.48 -14.67 -5.85
C GLU A 240 -23.87 -15.44 -4.68
N GLN A 241 -23.10 -14.75 -3.82
CA GLN A 241 -22.42 -15.36 -2.68
C GLN A 241 -23.34 -15.44 -1.44
N GLN A 242 -24.50 -14.77 -1.44
CA GLN A 242 -25.41 -14.65 -0.30
C GLN A 242 -24.71 -14.14 0.97
N LYS A 243 -23.83 -13.15 0.80
CA LYS A 243 -23.03 -12.52 1.86
C LYS A 243 -23.08 -11.01 1.73
N TRP A 244 -22.97 -10.30 2.85
CA TRP A 244 -22.66 -8.88 2.89
C TRP A 244 -21.15 -8.69 2.93
N VAL A 245 -20.64 -7.71 2.19
CA VAL A 245 -19.23 -7.31 2.20
C VAL A 245 -19.08 -5.88 2.70
N TRP A 246 -18.07 -5.64 3.52
CA TRP A 246 -17.76 -4.30 4.03
C TRP A 246 -17.24 -3.41 2.91
N THR A 247 -17.89 -2.26 2.74
CA THR A 247 -17.65 -1.27 1.70
C THR A 247 -17.92 0.11 2.29
N THR A 248 -16.94 0.70 3.00
CA THR A 248 -17.06 2.02 3.66
C THR A 248 -17.31 3.14 2.65
N PHE A 249 -16.79 3.00 1.44
CA PHE A 249 -16.86 3.97 0.35
C PHE A 249 -17.94 3.56 -0.67
N ASN A 250 -17.62 3.41 -1.95
CA ASN A 250 -18.57 2.89 -2.94
C ASN A 250 -18.77 1.38 -2.82
N SER A 251 -19.84 0.83 -3.41
CA SER A 251 -20.14 -0.60 -3.37
C SER A 251 -19.10 -1.46 -4.07
N PHE A 252 -18.38 -0.87 -5.04
CA PHE A 252 -17.26 -1.47 -5.75
C PHE A 252 -15.91 -1.25 -5.04
N GLN A 253 -15.88 -0.67 -3.83
CA GLN A 253 -14.65 -0.49 -3.04
C GLN A 253 -14.72 -1.35 -1.77
N TRP A 254 -14.13 -2.55 -1.82
CA TRP A 254 -14.21 -3.54 -0.76
C TRP A 254 -13.08 -3.34 0.27
N ASP A 255 -13.46 -3.13 1.53
CA ASP A 255 -12.52 -2.91 2.62
C ASP A 255 -11.70 -4.17 2.91
N LEU A 256 -10.38 -4.00 2.95
CA LEU A 256 -9.42 -5.03 3.28
C LEU A 256 -9.43 -5.34 4.78
N ASN A 257 -9.31 -6.62 5.10
CA ASN A 257 -9.37 -7.14 6.46
C ASN A 257 -8.00 -7.15 7.12
N TYR A 258 -7.62 -6.02 7.71
CA TYR A 258 -6.37 -5.92 8.47
C TYR A 258 -6.35 -6.75 9.76
N SER A 259 -7.46 -7.34 10.21
CA SER A 259 -7.36 -8.32 11.31
C SER A 259 -6.66 -9.62 10.86
N ASN A 260 -6.55 -9.85 9.54
CA ASN A 260 -5.76 -10.91 8.94
C ASN A 260 -4.31 -10.44 8.66
N PRO A 261 -3.27 -11.02 9.31
CA PRO A 261 -1.87 -10.64 9.08
C PRO A 261 -1.38 -10.90 7.65
N ALA A 262 -2.03 -11.79 6.88
CA ALA A 262 -1.73 -11.98 5.47
C ALA A 262 -1.99 -10.71 4.64
N VAL A 263 -3.06 -9.96 4.96
CA VAL A 263 -3.40 -8.69 4.31
C VAL A 263 -2.32 -7.63 4.57
N PHE A 264 -1.84 -7.53 5.82
CA PHE A 264 -0.74 -6.63 6.15
C PHE A 264 0.52 -6.95 5.31
N ASN A 265 0.84 -8.23 5.15
CA ASN A 265 1.97 -8.67 4.34
C ASN A 265 1.79 -8.39 2.85
N ALA A 266 0.60 -8.67 2.31
CA ALA A 266 0.27 -8.43 0.91
C ALA A 266 0.35 -6.93 0.56
N ILE A 267 -0.25 -6.08 1.38
CA ILE A 267 -0.18 -4.62 1.23
C ILE A 267 1.26 -4.12 1.40
N THR A 268 2.03 -4.69 2.33
CA THR A 268 3.45 -4.35 2.47
C THR A 268 4.24 -4.68 1.19
N ASP A 269 3.93 -5.79 0.51
CA ASP A 269 4.55 -6.13 -0.77
C ASP A 269 4.21 -5.09 -1.86
N GLU A 270 2.95 -4.67 -1.96
CA GLU A 270 2.54 -3.61 -2.90
C GLU A 270 3.23 -2.26 -2.58
N MET A 271 3.31 -1.89 -1.30
CA MET A 271 4.04 -0.71 -0.85
C MET A 271 5.52 -0.73 -1.30
N LEU A 272 6.16 -1.89 -1.14
CA LEU A 272 7.57 -2.10 -1.50
C LEU A 272 7.78 -2.12 -3.02
N PHE A 273 6.82 -2.66 -3.77
CA PHE A 273 6.81 -2.60 -5.22
C PHE A 273 6.82 -1.14 -5.69
N LEU A 274 5.90 -0.31 -5.20
CA LEU A 274 5.84 1.13 -5.52
C LEU A 274 7.14 1.86 -5.13
N ALA A 275 7.68 1.58 -3.95
CA ALA A 275 8.97 2.13 -3.52
C ALA A 275 10.13 1.74 -4.46
N ASN A 276 10.06 0.57 -5.09
CA ASN A 276 11.05 0.08 -6.05
C ASN A 276 10.84 0.58 -7.49
N ILE A 277 9.65 1.07 -7.84
CA ILE A 277 9.45 1.90 -9.03
C ILE A 277 10.30 3.17 -8.90
N GLY A 278 10.30 3.78 -7.71
CA GLY A 278 11.13 4.93 -7.38
C GLY A 278 10.40 6.08 -6.69
N CYS A 279 9.17 5.87 -6.20
CA CYS A 279 8.50 6.91 -5.41
C CYS A 279 9.26 7.18 -4.11
N GLU A 280 9.31 8.45 -3.70
CA GLU A 280 9.93 8.91 -2.46
C GLU A 280 8.89 9.14 -1.34
N GLY A 281 7.61 9.14 -1.68
CA GLY A 281 6.51 9.24 -0.73
C GLY A 281 5.28 8.48 -1.20
N LEU A 282 4.45 8.08 -0.24
CA LEU A 282 3.15 7.46 -0.47
C LEU A 282 2.09 8.22 0.31
N ARG A 283 1.01 8.64 -0.36
CA ARG A 283 -0.18 9.17 0.31
C ARG A 283 -1.01 7.98 0.80
N LEU A 284 -1.10 7.83 2.12
CA LEU A 284 -1.88 6.75 2.75
C LEU A 284 -3.37 7.11 2.71
N ASP A 285 -4.09 6.56 1.73
CA ASP A 285 -5.51 6.83 1.56
C ASP A 285 -6.35 6.09 2.61
N ALA A 286 -7.36 6.77 3.17
CA ALA A 286 -8.32 6.17 4.11
C ALA A 286 -7.69 5.50 5.37
N LEU A 287 -6.53 5.97 5.84
CA LEU A 287 -5.81 5.41 7.00
C LEU A 287 -6.68 5.23 8.26
N ALA A 288 -7.65 6.12 8.49
CA ALA A 288 -8.51 6.05 9.67
C ALA A 288 -9.44 4.83 9.69
N PHE A 289 -9.64 4.16 8.56
CA PHE A 289 -10.65 3.11 8.40
C PHE A 289 -10.08 1.69 8.43
N ILE A 290 -8.76 1.51 8.45
CA ILE A 290 -8.15 0.19 8.21
C ILE A 290 -8.45 -0.86 9.29
N TRP A 291 -8.87 -0.46 10.50
CA TRP A 291 -9.20 -1.38 11.57
C TRP A 291 -10.67 -1.25 11.95
N LYS A 292 -11.38 -2.39 12.04
CA LYS A 292 -12.81 -2.44 12.37
C LYS A 292 -13.00 -3.07 13.74
N GLN A 293 -13.80 -2.44 14.59
CA GLN A 293 -14.18 -2.97 15.89
C GLN A 293 -15.67 -2.69 16.12
N LYS A 294 -16.41 -3.68 16.64
CA LYS A 294 -17.84 -3.46 16.96
C LYS A 294 -17.98 -2.33 17.99
N TRP A 295 -19.02 -1.52 17.82
CA TRP A 295 -19.37 -0.43 18.74
C TRP A 295 -18.38 0.76 18.76
N THR A 296 -17.53 0.89 17.75
CA THR A 296 -16.65 2.06 17.56
C THR A 296 -17.06 2.86 16.32
N VAL A 297 -16.62 4.12 16.24
CA VAL A 297 -16.81 5.02 15.09
C VAL A 297 -15.64 4.88 14.12
#